data_AF-A0A2S5VSN5-F1
#
_entry.id   AF-A0A2S5VSN5-F1
#
_cell.length_a   1.000
_cell.length_b   1.000
_cell.length_c   1.000
_cell.angle_alpha   90.00
_cell.angle_beta   90.00
_cell.angle_gamma   90.00
#
_symmetry.space_group_name_H-M   'P 1'
#
loop_
_entity.id
_entity.type
_entity.pdbx_description
1 polymer ?
#
loop_
_entity_poly.entity_id
_entity_poly.type
_entity_poly.pdbx_seq_one_letter_code
_entity_poly.pdbx_strand_id
1 'polypeptide(L)'
;MPAAYEIVDVEPDVFLVHGPHVNWVVLTEGTDLTLVDAGYPADAPAVIDSLAEIGARTGAVDLRAVLLTHAHGDHIGGLGEVVAARADAPAVLAGPDEVGHVRRDFLHQVTLAQVMEHADDPRVMRWADAAVAAGGLRAEGYPDVRAHAMDSPLDVPGRPVPHATPGHTLGHTSYAIPRVGLVISGDALVTGHPTSAVEGPQQLARMFHRDAARADAAFRELLALPSGTRVLPGHGRLATLGAPGA
;
A
#
# COMPACT_ATOMS: atom_id res chain seq x y z
N MET A 1 -19.26 -9.18 15.50
CA MET A 1 -19.09 -8.92 14.06
C MET A 1 -17.75 -9.53 13.67
N PRO A 2 -17.60 -10.22 12.54
CA PRO A 2 -16.28 -10.62 12.07
C PRO A 2 -15.39 -9.38 11.92
N ALA A 3 -14.07 -9.55 12.12
CA ALA A 3 -13.12 -8.48 11.91
C ALA A 3 -13.25 -7.96 10.46
N ALA A 4 -13.09 -6.65 10.27
CA ALA A 4 -13.19 -6.02 8.96
C ALA A 4 -11.97 -6.31 8.05
N TYR A 5 -11.07 -7.19 8.48
CA TYR A 5 -9.84 -7.54 7.81
C TYR A 5 -9.53 -9.03 7.96
N GLU A 6 -8.66 -9.55 7.09
CA GLU A 6 -8.06 -10.89 7.17
C GLU A 6 -6.54 -10.76 7.23
N ILE A 7 -5.89 -11.39 8.21
CA ILE A 7 -4.42 -11.46 8.29
C ILE A 7 -3.94 -12.73 7.59
N VAL A 8 -3.08 -12.57 6.60
CA VAL A 8 -2.38 -13.65 5.90
C VAL A 8 -0.93 -13.70 6.39
N ASP A 9 -0.57 -14.83 7.02
CA ASP A 9 0.81 -15.11 7.43
C ASP A 9 1.63 -15.48 6.18
N VAL A 10 2.42 -14.53 5.68
CA VAL A 10 3.25 -14.74 4.48
C VAL A 10 4.57 -15.40 4.87
N GLU A 11 5.16 -14.93 5.96
CA GLU A 11 6.34 -15.45 6.64
C GLU A 11 6.15 -15.27 8.17
N PRO A 12 6.98 -15.90 9.02
CA PRO A 12 6.89 -15.71 10.47
C PRO A 12 6.97 -14.24 10.93
N ASP A 13 7.58 -13.38 10.11
CA ASP A 13 7.82 -11.96 10.36
C ASP A 13 7.25 -11.02 9.27
N VAL A 14 6.40 -11.54 8.38
CA VAL A 14 5.73 -10.76 7.31
C VAL A 14 4.26 -11.13 7.23
N PHE A 15 3.41 -10.12 7.40
CA PHE A 15 1.96 -10.27 7.43
C PHE A 15 1.34 -9.37 6.37
N LEU A 16 0.56 -9.94 5.45
CA LEU A 16 -0.30 -9.19 4.55
C LEU A 16 -1.67 -9.09 5.21
N VAL A 17 -2.21 -7.88 5.36
CA VAL A 17 -3.55 -7.68 5.88
C VAL A 17 -4.45 -7.25 4.74
N HIS A 18 -5.45 -8.09 4.45
CA HIS A 18 -6.53 -7.74 3.53
C HIS A 18 -7.52 -6.86 4.26
N GLY A 19 -7.44 -5.55 4.01
CA GLY A 19 -8.40 -4.58 4.53
C GLY A 19 -9.69 -4.53 3.70
N PRO A 20 -10.65 -3.67 4.10
CA PRO A 20 -11.92 -3.54 3.40
C PRO A 20 -11.79 -3.02 1.96
N HIS A 21 -10.77 -2.20 1.67
CA HIS A 21 -10.60 -1.51 0.39
C HIS A 21 -9.22 -1.72 -0.25
N VAL A 22 -8.20 -1.73 0.60
CA VAL A 22 -6.78 -1.79 0.24
C VAL A 22 -6.05 -2.64 1.27
N ASN A 23 -4.93 -3.21 0.87
CA ASN A 23 -4.07 -3.99 1.73
C ASN A 23 -3.04 -3.10 2.43
N TRP A 24 -2.61 -3.53 3.61
CA TRP A 24 -1.39 -3.05 4.24
C TRP A 24 -0.51 -4.23 4.64
N VAL A 25 0.78 -3.97 4.84
CA VAL A 25 1.75 -5.00 5.23
C VAL A 25 2.36 -4.65 6.58
N VAL A 26 2.52 -5.66 7.43
CA VAL A 26 3.18 -5.52 8.73
C VAL A 26 4.42 -6.40 8.73
N LEU A 27 5.56 -5.81 9.08
CA LEU A 27 6.85 -6.49 9.27
C LEU A 27 7.22 -6.44 10.74
N THR A 28 7.75 -7.54 11.28
CA THR A 28 8.12 -7.61 12.70
C THR A 28 9.61 -7.95 12.87
N GLU A 29 10.23 -7.42 13.92
CA GLU A 29 11.60 -7.78 14.32
C GLU A 29 11.73 -7.58 15.84
N GLY A 30 11.85 -8.67 16.60
CA GLY A 30 11.87 -8.58 18.06
C GLY A 30 10.60 -7.96 18.63
N THR A 31 10.72 -6.83 19.34
CA THR A 31 9.60 -6.07 19.89
C THR A 31 9.03 -5.03 18.94
N ASP A 32 9.60 -4.90 17.74
CA ASP A 32 9.40 -3.74 16.87
C ASP A 32 8.58 -4.10 15.62
N LEU A 33 7.79 -3.13 15.14
CA LEU A 33 6.92 -3.24 13.97
C LEU A 33 7.28 -2.17 12.91
N THR A 34 7.16 -2.53 11.64
CA THR A 34 7.02 -1.61 10.50
C THR A 34 5.66 -1.83 9.86
N LEU A 35 4.91 -0.76 9.65
CA LEU A 35 3.69 -0.77 8.82
C LEU A 35 4.03 -0.27 7.41
N VAL A 36 3.43 -0.85 6.37
CA VAL A 36 3.46 -0.34 4.99
C VAL A 36 2.03 -0.05 4.54
N ASP A 37 1.76 1.22 4.24
CA ASP A 37 0.44 1.82 3.96
C ASP A 37 -0.57 1.73 5.12
N ALA A 38 -1.59 2.58 5.09
CA ALA A 38 -2.48 2.85 6.23
C ALA A 38 -3.97 2.94 5.88
N GLY A 39 -4.38 2.52 4.68
CA GLY A 39 -5.80 2.46 4.34
C GLY A 39 -6.46 3.82 4.09
N TYR A 40 -7.76 3.79 3.77
CA TYR A 40 -8.61 4.97 3.83
C TYR A 40 -8.80 5.45 5.27
N PRO A 41 -9.32 6.67 5.50
CA PRO A 41 -9.64 7.14 6.85
C PRO A 41 -10.54 6.18 7.64
N ALA A 42 -11.52 5.54 6.99
CA ALA A 42 -12.38 4.56 7.65
C ALA A 42 -11.70 3.22 7.97
N ASP A 43 -10.54 2.94 7.38
CA ASP A 43 -9.80 1.69 7.60
C ASP A 43 -8.86 1.78 8.82
N ALA A 44 -8.61 2.98 9.36
CA ALA A 44 -7.68 3.18 10.48
C ALA A 44 -7.97 2.28 11.71
N PRO A 45 -9.23 2.07 12.15
CA PRO A 45 -9.50 1.10 13.21
C PRO A 45 -9.04 -0.33 12.87
N ALA A 46 -9.25 -0.78 11.63
CA ALA A 46 -8.81 -2.10 11.18
C ALA A 46 -7.27 -2.20 11.12
N VAL A 47 -6.58 -1.13 10.73
CA VAL A 47 -5.10 -1.06 10.78
C VAL A 47 -4.61 -1.16 12.23
N ILE A 48 -5.20 -0.40 13.16
CA ILE A 48 -4.82 -0.41 14.58
C ILE A 48 -5.06 -1.79 15.20
N ASP A 49 -6.24 -2.37 14.97
CA ASP A 49 -6.63 -3.67 15.49
C ASP A 49 -5.72 -4.79 14.95
N SER A 50 -5.44 -4.79 13.64
CA SER A 50 -4.53 -5.77 13.03
C SER A 50 -3.10 -5.67 13.56
N LEU A 51 -2.59 -4.45 13.82
CA LEU A 51 -1.29 -4.25 14.46
C LEU A 51 -1.28 -4.79 15.90
N ALA A 52 -2.35 -4.58 16.67
CA ALA A 52 -2.47 -5.12 18.02
C ALA A 52 -2.55 -6.65 18.03
N GLU A 53 -3.30 -7.25 17.09
CA GLU A 53 -3.41 -8.69 16.94
C GLU A 53 -2.08 -9.33 16.56
N ILE A 54 -1.38 -8.79 15.55
CA ILE A 54 -0.05 -9.25 15.15
C ILE A 54 0.94 -9.09 16.30
N GLY A 55 0.86 -7.99 17.03
CA GLY A 55 1.71 -7.77 18.20
C GLY A 55 1.47 -8.75 19.33
N ALA A 56 0.21 -9.11 19.61
CA ALA A 56 -0.12 -10.14 20.59
C ALA A 56 0.39 -11.53 20.17
N ARG A 57 0.46 -11.82 18.87
CA ARG A 57 0.95 -13.10 18.31
C ARG A 57 2.47 -13.20 18.30
N THR A 58 3.16 -12.08 18.05
CA THR A 58 4.62 -12.06 17.79
C THR A 58 5.44 -11.50 18.95
N GLY A 59 4.82 -10.75 19.86
CA GLY A 59 5.50 -9.96 20.88
C GLY A 59 5.97 -8.58 20.40
N ALA A 60 5.75 -8.23 19.12
CA ALA A 60 6.13 -6.95 18.57
C ALA A 60 5.05 -5.88 18.81
N VAL A 61 5.34 -4.90 19.66
CA VAL A 61 4.35 -3.89 20.11
C VAL A 61 4.78 -2.45 19.79
N ASP A 62 6.06 -2.23 19.49
CA ASP A 62 6.62 -0.91 19.24
C ASP A 62 6.59 -0.59 17.74
N LEU A 63 5.63 0.20 17.30
CA LEU A 63 5.62 0.70 15.92
C LEU A 63 6.76 1.70 15.72
N ARG A 64 7.82 1.27 15.03
CA ARG A 64 9.01 2.10 14.77
C ARG A 64 8.85 2.97 13.54
N ALA A 65 8.21 2.44 12.50
CA ALA A 65 8.06 3.13 11.23
C ALA A 65 6.75 2.81 10.52
N VAL A 66 6.28 3.79 9.75
CA VAL A 66 5.27 3.62 8.69
C VAL A 66 5.92 4.00 7.37
N LEU A 67 5.97 3.05 6.43
CA LEU A 67 6.44 3.27 5.07
C LEU A 67 5.24 3.48 4.15
N LEU A 68 5.33 4.42 3.22
CA LEU A 68 4.26 4.70 2.27
C LEU A 68 4.70 4.29 0.87
N THR A 69 3.90 3.49 0.17
CA THR A 69 4.17 3.17 -1.24
C THR A 69 3.91 4.40 -2.11
N HIS A 70 2.79 5.07 -1.87
CA HIS A 70 2.42 6.32 -2.51
C HIS A 70 1.34 7.07 -1.71
N ALA A 71 0.98 8.29 -2.14
CA ALA A 71 0.13 9.21 -1.37
C ALA A 71 -1.31 9.34 -1.88
N HIS A 72 -1.91 8.29 -2.45
CA HIS A 72 -3.36 8.29 -2.65
C HIS A 72 -4.13 8.09 -1.33
N GLY A 73 -5.40 8.49 -1.33
CA GLY A 73 -6.24 8.52 -0.12
C GLY A 73 -6.49 7.15 0.50
N ASP A 74 -6.48 6.09 -0.29
CA ASP A 74 -6.54 4.68 0.15
C ASP A 74 -5.27 4.22 0.85
N HIS A 75 -4.13 4.88 0.64
CA HIS A 75 -2.85 4.39 1.15
C HIS A 75 -2.39 5.17 2.37
N ILE A 76 -2.80 6.43 2.50
CA ILE A 76 -2.37 7.31 3.60
C ILE A 76 -3.52 7.83 4.45
N GLY A 77 -4.77 7.54 4.07
CA GLY A 77 -5.95 8.11 4.71
C GLY A 77 -6.08 7.78 6.18
N GLY A 78 -5.69 6.57 6.61
CA GLY A 78 -5.71 6.20 8.03
C GLY A 78 -4.47 6.62 8.83
N LEU A 79 -3.46 7.19 8.18
CA LEU A 79 -2.13 7.43 8.76
C LEU A 79 -2.18 8.30 10.03
N GLY A 80 -2.97 9.38 10.00
CA GLY A 80 -3.06 10.31 11.13
C GLY A 80 -3.57 9.65 12.40
N GLU A 81 -4.63 8.85 12.29
CA GLU A 81 -5.22 8.12 13.42
C GLU A 81 -4.31 6.98 13.89
N VAL A 82 -3.70 6.23 12.96
CA VAL A 82 -2.74 5.16 13.27
C VAL A 82 -1.54 5.68 14.07
N VAL A 83 -1.01 6.85 13.70
CA VAL A 83 0.08 7.51 14.44
C VAL A 83 -0.40 8.03 15.79
N ALA A 84 -1.55 8.70 15.84
CA ALA A 84 -2.10 9.28 17.07
C ALA A 84 -2.45 8.22 18.13
N ALA A 85 -2.71 6.98 17.72
CA ALA A 85 -2.97 5.85 18.61
C ALA A 85 -1.71 5.30 19.32
N ARG A 86 -0.51 5.83 19.04
CA ARG A 86 0.76 5.34 19.60
C ARG A 86 1.26 6.25 20.73
N ALA A 87 1.86 5.62 21.75
CA ALA A 87 2.51 6.35 22.85
C ALA A 87 3.74 7.13 22.35
N ASP A 88 4.54 6.49 21.51
CA ASP A 88 5.67 7.10 20.81
C ASP A 88 5.33 7.22 19.31
N ALA A 89 5.61 8.38 18.72
CA ALA A 89 5.34 8.61 17.31
C ALA A 89 6.33 7.81 16.43
N PRO A 90 5.84 6.91 15.55
CA PRO A 90 6.71 6.23 14.59
C PRO A 90 7.30 7.21 13.57
N ALA A 91 8.42 6.84 12.96
CA ALA A 91 8.90 7.55 11.79
C ALA A 91 7.98 7.28 10.59
N VAL A 92 7.41 8.32 9.99
CA VAL A 92 6.69 8.22 8.71
C VAL A 92 7.66 8.49 7.57
N LEU A 93 7.83 7.51 6.69
CA LEU A 93 8.83 7.53 5.62
C LEU A 93 8.17 7.28 4.25
N ALA A 94 8.66 8.00 3.24
CA ALA A 94 8.25 7.81 1.86
C ALA A 94 9.44 8.03 0.91
N GLY A 95 9.29 7.59 -0.34
CA GLY A 95 10.25 7.89 -1.40
C GLY A 95 10.43 9.41 -1.54
N PRO A 96 11.64 9.91 -1.87
CA PRO A 96 11.94 11.34 -1.89
C PRO A 96 11.01 12.15 -2.79
N ASP A 97 10.61 11.58 -3.94
CA ASP A 97 9.72 12.22 -4.91
C ASP A 97 8.24 12.19 -4.48
N GLU A 98 7.88 11.35 -3.50
CA GLU A 98 6.52 11.25 -2.99
C GLU A 98 6.28 12.13 -1.75
N VAL A 99 7.34 12.57 -1.07
CA VAL A 99 7.26 13.41 0.15
C VAL A 99 6.36 14.63 -0.05
N GLY A 100 6.52 15.37 -1.16
CA GLY A 100 5.67 16.53 -1.45
C GLY A 100 4.20 16.15 -1.64
N HIS A 101 3.92 14.96 -2.19
CA HIS A 101 2.57 14.45 -2.35
C HIS A 101 1.94 14.08 -1.00
N VAL A 102 2.70 13.42 -0.12
CA VAL A 102 2.26 13.07 1.26
C VAL A 102 1.96 14.32 2.08
N ARG A 103 2.78 15.37 1.95
CA ARG A 103 2.56 16.68 2.60
C ARG A 103 1.40 17.47 2.00
N ARG A 104 0.89 17.04 0.84
CA ARG A 104 -0.11 17.75 0.03
C ARG A 104 0.41 19.09 -0.52
N ASP A 105 1.70 19.20 -0.78
CA ASP A 105 2.28 20.30 -1.58
C ASP A 105 1.70 20.29 -3.01
N PHE A 106 1.34 19.09 -3.49
CA PHE A 106 0.50 18.84 -4.64
C PHE A 106 -0.38 17.61 -4.36
N LEU A 107 -1.43 17.42 -5.17
CA LEU A 107 -2.31 16.25 -5.09
C LEU A 107 -2.46 15.63 -6.48
N HIS A 108 -1.96 14.41 -6.62
CA HIS A 108 -2.29 13.52 -7.73
C HIS A 108 -3.26 12.49 -7.19
N GLN A 109 -4.53 12.59 -7.56
CA GLN A 109 -5.56 11.60 -7.25
C GLN A 109 -6.55 11.62 -8.38
N VAL A 110 -7.30 10.52 -8.55
CA VAL A 110 -8.40 10.51 -9.50
C VAL A 110 -9.38 11.65 -9.20
N THR A 111 -9.69 12.42 -10.23
CA THR A 111 -10.61 13.55 -10.13
C THR A 111 -12.04 13.10 -10.37
N LEU A 112 -13.02 13.86 -9.86
CA LEU A 112 -14.43 13.62 -10.16
C LEU A 112 -14.70 13.60 -11.67
N ALA A 113 -14.04 14.46 -12.45
CA ALA A 113 -14.19 14.48 -13.91
C ALA A 113 -13.78 13.15 -14.54
N GLN A 114 -12.64 12.59 -14.14
CA GLN A 114 -12.17 11.28 -14.61
C GLN A 114 -13.11 10.15 -14.21
N VAL A 115 -13.67 10.18 -12.98
CA VAL A 115 -14.68 9.19 -12.57
C VAL A 115 -15.93 9.31 -13.44
N MET A 116 -16.39 10.52 -13.72
CA MET A 116 -17.58 10.77 -14.54
C MET A 116 -17.41 10.36 -16.01
N GLU A 117 -16.19 10.41 -16.55
CA GLU A 117 -15.85 9.86 -17.88
C GLU A 117 -16.07 8.35 -17.98
N HIS A 118 -16.12 7.65 -16.84
CA HIS A 118 -16.30 6.20 -16.72
C HIS A 118 -17.60 5.81 -16.01
N ALA A 119 -18.58 6.73 -15.93
CA ALA A 119 -19.84 6.52 -15.19
C ALA A 119 -20.77 5.46 -15.82
N ASP A 120 -20.50 5.02 -17.05
CA ASP A 120 -21.20 3.93 -17.72
C ASP A 120 -20.78 2.55 -17.20
N ASP A 121 -19.63 2.43 -16.53
CA ASP A 121 -19.22 1.20 -15.86
C ASP A 121 -19.78 1.15 -14.43
N PRO A 122 -20.72 0.23 -14.13
CA PRO A 122 -21.29 0.11 -12.79
C PRO A 122 -20.28 -0.35 -11.73
N ARG A 123 -19.13 -0.94 -12.12
CA ARG A 123 -18.04 -1.27 -11.19
C ARG A 123 -17.35 0.00 -10.68
N VAL A 124 -17.12 0.97 -11.56
CA VAL A 124 -16.55 2.27 -11.23
C VAL A 124 -17.47 3.02 -10.27
N MET A 125 -18.78 3.05 -10.54
CA MET A 125 -19.72 3.74 -9.65
C MET A 125 -19.80 3.11 -8.26
N ARG A 126 -19.85 1.77 -8.17
CA ARG A 126 -19.82 1.08 -6.86
C ARG A 126 -18.51 1.33 -6.10
N TRP A 127 -17.39 1.33 -6.81
CA TRP A 127 -16.09 1.67 -6.23
C TRP A 127 -16.08 3.11 -5.71
N ALA A 128 -16.59 4.07 -6.48
CA ALA A 128 -16.65 5.47 -6.08
C ALA A 128 -17.52 5.67 -4.83
N ASP A 129 -18.69 5.03 -4.76
CA ASP A 129 -19.55 5.07 -3.58
C ASP A 129 -18.84 4.50 -2.33
N ALA A 130 -18.14 3.38 -2.48
CA ALA A 130 -17.37 2.77 -1.40
C ALA A 130 -16.21 3.67 -0.95
N ALA A 131 -15.45 4.24 -1.89
CA ALA A 131 -14.36 5.18 -1.59
C ALA A 131 -14.87 6.43 -0.86
N VAL A 132 -16.02 6.99 -1.26
CA VAL A 132 -16.65 8.12 -0.56
C VAL A 132 -17.06 7.73 0.85
N ALA A 133 -17.70 6.57 1.02
CA ALA A 133 -18.10 6.05 2.33
C ALA A 133 -16.89 5.80 3.24
N ALA A 134 -15.75 5.38 2.67
CA ALA A 134 -14.50 5.18 3.38
C ALA A 134 -13.77 6.50 3.71
N GLY A 135 -14.26 7.64 3.21
CA GLY A 135 -13.67 8.96 3.46
C GLY A 135 -12.72 9.46 2.39
N GLY A 136 -12.70 8.88 1.19
CA GLY A 136 -11.78 9.23 0.10
C GLY A 136 -11.90 10.66 -0.45
N LEU A 137 -12.90 11.44 -0.02
CA LEU A 137 -13.01 12.88 -0.28
C LEU A 137 -12.17 13.74 0.68
N ARG A 138 -11.62 13.15 1.76
CA ARG A 138 -10.73 13.85 2.68
C ARG A 138 -9.34 13.96 2.04
N ALA A 139 -8.80 15.17 1.99
CA ALA A 139 -7.44 15.43 1.50
C ALA A 139 -6.41 15.28 2.63
N GLU A 140 -6.40 14.12 3.30
CA GLU A 140 -5.50 13.89 4.43
C GLU A 140 -4.06 13.83 3.96
N GLY A 141 -3.19 14.62 4.58
CA GLY A 141 -1.75 14.62 4.37
C GLY A 141 -1.02 14.47 5.69
N TYR A 142 0.28 14.23 5.63
CA TYR A 142 1.10 14.07 6.83
C TYR A 142 2.38 14.92 6.74
N PRO A 143 2.42 16.10 7.38
CA PRO A 143 3.49 17.09 7.20
C PRO A 143 4.87 16.59 7.66
N ASP A 144 4.89 15.78 8.73
CA ASP A 144 6.11 15.31 9.39
C ASP A 144 6.77 14.09 8.72
N VAL A 145 6.33 13.74 7.51
CA VAL A 145 6.96 12.71 6.67
C VAL A 145 8.41 13.08 6.33
N ARG A 146 9.28 12.05 6.28
CA ARG A 146 10.68 12.19 5.89
C ARG A 146 10.98 11.30 4.68
N ALA A 147 11.92 11.74 3.85
CA ALA A 147 12.43 10.91 2.77
C ALA A 147 13.29 9.79 3.35
N HIS A 148 13.13 8.57 2.85
CA HIS A 148 14.10 7.49 3.07
C HIS A 148 15.10 7.41 1.90
N ALA A 149 16.21 6.70 2.11
CA ALA A 149 17.14 6.37 1.03
C ALA A 149 16.50 5.36 0.06
N MET A 150 16.87 5.41 -1.21
CA MET A 150 16.47 4.43 -2.22
C MET A 150 17.52 3.34 -2.37
N ASP A 151 17.12 2.20 -2.94
CA ASP A 151 17.99 1.12 -3.44
C ASP A 151 18.95 0.53 -2.41
N SER A 152 18.63 0.70 -1.12
CA SER A 152 19.39 0.17 0.00
C SER A 152 18.47 -0.23 1.16
N PRO A 153 18.83 -1.23 1.97
CA PRO A 153 17.99 -1.67 3.09
C PRO A 153 17.77 -0.54 4.10
N LEU A 154 16.52 -0.29 4.45
CA LEU A 154 16.16 0.64 5.52
C LEU A 154 16.45 0.02 6.90
N ASP A 155 16.81 0.85 7.86
CA ASP A 155 17.03 0.41 9.25
C ASP A 155 15.72 0.46 10.05
N VAL A 156 14.78 -0.40 9.65
CA VAL A 156 13.48 -0.63 10.29
C VAL A 156 13.17 -2.13 10.26
N PRO A 157 12.27 -2.65 11.11
CA PRO A 157 11.86 -4.05 11.10
C PRO A 157 11.56 -4.58 9.70
N GLY A 158 12.15 -5.74 9.38
CA GLY A 158 12.06 -6.40 8.07
C GLY A 158 13.08 -5.92 7.02
N ARG A 159 13.80 -4.82 7.27
CA ARG A 159 14.84 -4.23 6.39
C ARG A 159 14.43 -4.12 4.91
N PRO A 160 13.25 -3.56 4.60
CA PRO A 160 12.80 -3.39 3.22
C PRO A 160 13.81 -2.56 2.40
N VAL A 161 14.00 -2.95 1.15
CA VAL A 161 14.80 -2.22 0.16
C VAL A 161 13.83 -1.46 -0.76
N PRO A 162 13.77 -0.12 -0.69
CA PRO A 162 12.87 0.66 -1.52
C PRO A 162 13.38 0.71 -2.97
N HIS A 163 12.47 0.54 -3.92
CA HIS A 163 12.73 0.59 -5.35
C HIS A 163 11.72 1.51 -6.03
N ALA A 164 12.20 2.43 -6.87
CA ALA A 164 11.33 3.38 -7.55
C ALA A 164 10.45 2.65 -8.59
N THR A 165 9.14 2.79 -8.49
CA THR A 165 8.16 2.20 -9.43
C THR A 165 7.14 3.25 -9.87
N PRO A 166 7.59 4.36 -10.50
CA PRO A 166 6.77 5.53 -10.77
C PRO A 166 5.74 5.29 -11.88
N GLY A 167 4.75 6.17 -11.93
CA GLY A 167 3.77 6.27 -13.01
C GLY A 167 2.34 6.28 -12.49
N HIS A 168 2.04 5.41 -11.52
CA HIS A 168 0.78 5.50 -10.78
C HIS A 168 0.69 6.85 -10.05
N THR A 169 1.65 7.10 -9.16
CA THR A 169 2.08 8.45 -8.77
C THR A 169 3.51 8.69 -9.26
N LEU A 170 3.99 9.93 -9.25
CA LEU A 170 5.33 10.24 -9.74
C LEU A 170 6.44 9.70 -8.83
N GLY A 171 6.20 9.55 -7.52
CA GLY A 171 7.16 9.05 -6.53
C GLY A 171 6.81 7.67 -5.98
N HIS A 172 5.90 6.93 -6.63
CA HIS A 172 5.50 5.59 -6.19
C HIS A 172 6.73 4.69 -5.97
N THR A 173 6.73 3.99 -4.83
CA THR A 173 7.84 3.15 -4.37
C THR A 173 7.32 1.76 -4.01
N SER A 174 7.97 0.72 -4.55
CA SER A 174 7.79 -0.66 -4.11
C SER A 174 8.89 -1.03 -3.11
N TYR A 175 8.62 -1.97 -2.21
CA TYR A 175 9.58 -2.39 -1.18
C TYR A 175 9.91 -3.87 -1.34
N ALA A 176 11.14 -4.18 -1.71
CA ALA A 176 11.61 -5.56 -1.78
C ALA A 176 12.02 -6.05 -0.38
N ILE A 177 11.74 -7.32 -0.07
CA ILE A 177 12.26 -8.04 1.10
C ILE A 177 13.14 -9.19 0.58
N PRO A 178 14.42 -8.94 0.22
CA PRO A 178 15.22 -9.90 -0.54
C PRO A 178 15.45 -11.23 0.19
N ARG A 179 15.53 -11.21 1.53
CA ARG A 179 15.76 -12.40 2.38
C ARG A 179 14.73 -13.52 2.17
N VAL A 180 13.52 -13.19 1.73
CA VAL A 180 12.40 -14.14 1.54
C VAL A 180 11.75 -14.06 0.16
N GLY A 181 12.40 -13.39 -0.80
CA GLY A 181 11.92 -13.30 -2.19
C GLY A 181 10.54 -12.66 -2.32
N LEU A 182 10.29 -11.60 -1.53
CA LEU A 182 9.02 -10.85 -1.55
C LEU A 182 9.21 -9.45 -2.14
N VAL A 183 8.14 -8.93 -2.74
CA VAL A 183 7.99 -7.50 -3.04
C VAL A 183 6.62 -7.00 -2.58
N ILE A 184 6.61 -5.90 -1.85
CA ILE A 184 5.42 -5.11 -1.55
C ILE A 184 5.28 -4.12 -2.70
N SER A 185 4.35 -4.38 -3.62
CA SER A 185 4.30 -3.68 -4.91
C SER A 185 3.51 -2.39 -4.87
N GLY A 186 2.71 -2.13 -3.83
CA GLY A 186 1.71 -1.06 -3.87
C GLY A 186 0.83 -1.21 -5.10
N ASP A 187 0.66 -0.12 -5.84
CA ASP A 187 -0.22 -0.04 -6.99
C ASP A 187 0.51 -0.08 -8.34
N ALA A 188 1.83 -0.25 -8.33
CA ALA A 188 2.62 -0.53 -9.52
C ALA A 188 2.31 -1.91 -10.13
N LEU A 189 1.89 -2.86 -9.30
CA LEU A 189 1.33 -4.15 -9.71
C LEU A 189 0.26 -4.55 -8.67
N VAL A 190 -0.99 -4.65 -9.12
CA VAL A 190 -2.11 -5.14 -8.31
C VAL A 190 -2.53 -6.53 -8.78
N THR A 191 -3.28 -7.26 -7.98
CA THR A 191 -3.77 -8.60 -8.36
C THR A 191 -5.29 -8.69 -8.40
N GLY A 192 -5.96 -7.58 -8.09
CA GLY A 192 -7.39 -7.40 -8.16
C GLY A 192 -7.73 -5.96 -7.81
N HIS A 193 -8.85 -5.45 -8.31
CA HIS A 193 -9.36 -4.13 -7.96
C HIS A 193 -10.88 -4.09 -8.19
N PRO A 194 -11.68 -3.36 -7.40
CA PRO A 194 -13.14 -3.32 -7.56
C PRO A 194 -13.62 -2.88 -8.96
N THR A 195 -12.81 -2.10 -9.68
CA THR A 195 -13.08 -1.65 -11.06
C THR A 195 -12.61 -2.63 -12.14
N SER A 196 -12.01 -3.77 -11.77
CA SER A 196 -11.54 -4.79 -12.70
C SER A 196 -12.28 -6.11 -12.48
N ALA A 197 -12.44 -6.88 -13.55
CA ALA A 197 -12.93 -8.25 -13.47
C ALA A 197 -11.79 -9.29 -13.53
N VAL A 198 -10.55 -8.84 -13.76
CA VAL A 198 -9.37 -9.69 -13.84
C VAL A 198 -8.93 -10.06 -12.42
N GLU A 199 -8.61 -11.33 -12.23
CA GLU A 199 -7.90 -11.83 -11.05
C GLU A 199 -6.48 -12.20 -11.45
N GLY A 200 -5.51 -11.87 -10.60
CA GLY A 200 -4.08 -12.05 -10.87
C GLY A 200 -3.36 -10.77 -11.30
N PRO A 201 -2.02 -10.84 -11.49
CA PRO A 201 -1.16 -9.70 -11.78
C PRO A 201 -1.68 -8.83 -12.94
N GLN A 202 -1.94 -7.55 -12.64
CA GLN A 202 -2.49 -6.59 -13.58
C GLN A 202 -2.10 -5.15 -13.19
N GLN A 203 -2.39 -4.22 -14.08
CA GLN A 203 -2.35 -2.79 -13.78
C GLN A 203 -3.74 -2.28 -13.36
N LEU A 204 -3.76 -1.20 -12.59
CA LEU A 204 -4.97 -0.40 -12.42
C LEU A 204 -5.41 0.25 -13.76
N ALA A 205 -6.69 0.61 -13.83
CA ALA A 205 -7.24 1.34 -14.98
C ALA A 205 -6.50 2.66 -15.20
N ARG A 206 -6.40 3.10 -16.47
CA ARG A 206 -5.62 4.28 -16.88
C ARG A 206 -5.96 5.56 -16.11
N MET A 207 -7.21 5.73 -15.67
CA MET A 207 -7.66 6.90 -14.91
C MET A 207 -6.95 7.07 -13.57
N PHE A 208 -6.37 6.00 -13.03
CA PHE A 208 -5.62 6.00 -11.77
C PHE A 208 -4.13 6.33 -11.94
N HIS A 209 -3.62 6.43 -13.18
CA HIS A 209 -2.20 6.68 -13.42
C HIS A 209 -1.94 8.13 -13.76
N ARG A 210 -0.93 8.72 -13.09
CA ARG A 210 -0.42 10.04 -13.45
C ARG A 210 0.35 10.04 -14.77
N ASP A 211 1.16 9.01 -14.99
CA ASP A 211 1.93 8.76 -16.21
C ASP A 211 1.79 7.28 -16.58
N ALA A 212 0.89 7.01 -17.52
CA ALA A 212 0.59 5.65 -17.96
C ALA A 212 1.78 4.91 -18.58
N ALA A 213 2.70 5.62 -19.24
CA ALA A 213 3.87 5.00 -19.86
C ALA A 213 4.88 4.54 -18.81
N ARG A 214 5.10 5.37 -17.78
CA ARG A 214 5.94 4.97 -16.63
C ARG A 214 5.28 3.87 -15.81
N ALA A 215 3.97 3.92 -15.59
CA ALA A 215 3.25 2.89 -14.84
C ALA A 215 3.35 1.52 -15.53
N ASP A 216 3.27 1.52 -16.86
CA ASP A 216 3.48 0.34 -17.70
C ASP A 216 4.93 -0.16 -17.70
N ALA A 217 5.92 0.74 -17.69
CA ALA A 217 7.32 0.34 -17.51
C ALA A 217 7.57 -0.32 -16.13
N ALA A 218 7.08 0.30 -15.05
CA ALA A 218 7.21 -0.22 -13.68
C ALA A 218 6.50 -1.57 -13.51
N PHE A 219 5.29 -1.71 -14.06
CA PHE A 219 4.56 -2.97 -14.05
C PHE A 219 5.33 -4.10 -14.76
N ARG A 220 5.87 -3.84 -15.95
CA ARG A 220 6.69 -4.83 -16.68
C ARG A 220 7.96 -5.21 -15.94
N GLU A 221 8.60 -4.25 -15.27
CA GLU A 221 9.78 -4.51 -14.45
C GLU A 221 9.45 -5.45 -13.29
N LEU A 222 8.34 -5.21 -12.57
CA LEU A 222 7.87 -6.10 -11.52
C LEU A 222 7.50 -7.49 -12.04
N LEU A 223 6.83 -7.59 -13.20
CA LEU A 223 6.53 -8.88 -13.83
C LEU A 223 7.79 -9.65 -14.27
N ALA A 224 8.88 -8.95 -14.57
CA ALA A 224 10.15 -9.55 -14.99
C ALA A 224 11.01 -10.04 -13.81
N LEU A 225 10.55 -9.87 -12.56
CA LEU A 225 11.22 -10.43 -11.39
C LEU A 225 11.30 -11.96 -11.48
N PRO A 226 12.27 -12.59 -10.79
CA PRO A 226 12.47 -14.04 -10.87
C PRO A 226 11.20 -14.84 -10.57
N SER A 227 10.98 -15.91 -11.34
CA SER A 227 9.89 -16.86 -11.08
C SER A 227 9.93 -17.35 -9.63
N GLY A 228 8.78 -17.39 -8.97
CA GLY A 228 8.66 -17.71 -7.55
C GLY A 228 8.70 -16.49 -6.63
N THR A 229 8.98 -15.28 -7.14
CA THR A 229 8.82 -14.04 -6.35
C THR A 229 7.36 -13.90 -5.94
N ARG A 230 7.09 -13.73 -4.64
CA ARG A 230 5.73 -13.45 -4.18
C ARG A 230 5.50 -11.95 -4.05
N VAL A 231 4.31 -11.51 -4.44
CA VAL A 231 3.92 -10.11 -4.51
C VAL A 231 2.81 -9.85 -3.51
N LEU A 232 3.00 -8.81 -2.70
CA LEU A 232 2.05 -8.27 -1.74
C LEU A 232 1.53 -6.95 -2.32
N PRO A 233 0.42 -6.95 -3.06
CA PRO A 233 -0.08 -5.77 -3.75
C PRO A 233 -0.86 -4.83 -2.83
N GLY A 234 -1.00 -3.57 -3.24
CA GLY A 234 -1.91 -2.62 -2.62
C GLY A 234 -3.37 -3.08 -2.74
N HIS A 235 -3.74 -3.68 -3.86
CA HIS A 235 -5.08 -4.27 -4.05
C HIS A 235 -5.02 -5.70 -4.58
N GLY A 236 -5.91 -6.55 -4.04
CA GLY A 236 -6.06 -7.96 -4.43
C GLY A 236 -5.35 -8.94 -3.49
N ARG A 237 -5.25 -10.20 -3.92
CA ARG A 237 -4.65 -11.30 -3.14
C ARG A 237 -3.13 -11.35 -3.32
N LEU A 238 -2.43 -11.98 -2.36
CA LEU A 238 -1.03 -12.38 -2.58
C LEU A 238 -0.92 -13.22 -3.87
N ALA A 239 0.10 -12.92 -4.69
CA ALA A 239 0.38 -13.67 -5.92
C ALA A 239 1.83 -14.18 -5.94
N THR A 240 2.09 -15.19 -6.75
CA THR A 240 3.45 -15.69 -7.03
C THR A 240 3.72 -15.58 -8.52
N LEU A 241 4.75 -14.82 -8.91
CA LEU A 241 5.10 -14.60 -10.30
C LEU A 241 5.63 -15.88 -10.93
N GLY A 242 5.26 -16.13 -12.19
CA GLY A 242 5.71 -17.31 -12.94
C GLY A 242 5.06 -18.64 -12.52
N ALA A 243 4.10 -18.63 -11.58
CA ALA A 243 3.28 -19.81 -11.28
C ALA A 243 2.25 -20.04 -12.41
N PRO A 244 1.94 -21.29 -12.80
CA PRO A 244 0.90 -21.57 -13.80
C PRO A 244 -0.45 -21.03 -13.32
N GLY A 245 -1.04 -20.11 -14.08
CA GLY A 245 -2.31 -19.45 -13.73
C GLY A 245 -2.18 -18.08 -13.05
N ALA A 246 -0.97 -17.53 -12.95
CA ALA A 246 -0.73 -16.09 -12.78
C ALA A 246 -0.73 -15.36 -14.12
#